data_AF-A0A0F6YJ39-F1
#
_entry.id   AF-A0A0F6YJ39-F1
#
_cell.length_a   1.000
_cell.length_b   1.000
_cell.length_c   1.000
_cell.angle_alpha   90.00
_cell.angle_beta   90.00
_cell.angle_gamma   90.00
#
_symmetry.space_group_name_H-M   'P 1'
#
loop_
_entity.id
_entity.type
_entity.pdbx_description
1 polymer ?
#
loop_
_entity_poly.entity_id
_entity_poly.type
_entity_poly.pdbx_seq_one_letter_code
_entity_poly.pdbx_strand_id
1 'polypeptide(L)'
;MVLALSIPSLLTIGCSEGGGGRMRDPDGGTVQPTFDGGPLEPECGDGFDECPTGFLCAAVGGIPRCVPDPDRPPPGDGTDCRPCDAPGECRMGVCVQPSDSGAFCEFDPECGEDELCIAGRCTHDPRIPIPCDASMMCPPPLTCGEDGVCHCAFTTDCPIGLECTDGLCVPGPGGGACFADDMCPPEDLCEAGRCRPRTVCDITNPDLAGTWTMTSTLHVGEAVPAWIADVEDIFRFLGTDGTCIDWDGLPDWVDMEICRLAQPFIAEYLPPWSRDVFRAVADLNVVLDTWVIDETMTLRAGAVADSYRGTHTWDRVTFMYRATPIVGDPLMVRDWRFSPSEFNASAVCGEFNIERHTINVSIGSIVAWLLDALVYEGSGRRWTTLREALTEVAGGFCDGLAQAAEDAVDYPNVGTTVDNVCTGIVSAGVDAAIDAVVNARIGADAITLRGNATISGPNTLSPGRWDGTLVGRGFSGTFDARR
;
A
#
# COMPACT_ATOMS: atom_id res chain seq x y z
N MET A 1 -51.84 -3.35 -12.35
CA MET A 1 -52.16 -1.92 -12.55
C MET A 1 -52.45 -1.32 -11.19
N VAL A 2 -51.48 -0.53 -10.68
CA VAL A 2 -51.62 0.57 -9.69
C VAL A 2 -51.91 0.23 -8.20
N LEU A 3 -51.00 0.77 -7.35
CA LEU A 3 -51.11 1.14 -5.91
C LEU A 3 -51.05 -0.02 -4.87
N ALA A 4 -50.42 0.07 -3.69
CA ALA A 4 -49.93 1.20 -2.89
C ALA A 4 -48.88 0.77 -1.83
N LEU A 5 -48.07 1.76 -1.41
CA LEU A 5 -47.49 2.06 -0.09
C LEU A 5 -47.50 1.00 1.03
N SER A 6 -46.41 0.89 1.80
CA SER A 6 -46.27 1.56 3.11
C SER A 6 -44.95 1.26 3.86
N ILE A 7 -44.43 2.32 4.50
CA ILE A 7 -43.38 2.36 5.52
C ILE A 7 -43.92 1.81 6.84
N PRO A 8 -43.05 1.28 7.73
CA PRO A 8 -43.14 1.72 9.12
C PRO A 8 -41.78 2.15 9.70
N SER A 9 -41.83 3.31 10.36
CA SER A 9 -40.91 3.79 11.38
C SER A 9 -41.20 3.08 12.72
N LEU A 10 -40.20 3.02 13.62
CA LEU A 10 -40.20 2.84 15.10
C LEU A 10 -38.83 2.18 15.44
N LEU A 11 -38.00 2.58 16.41
CA LEU A 11 -38.20 3.25 17.69
C LEU A 11 -36.90 3.93 18.18
N THR A 12 -37.12 5.03 18.89
CA THR A 12 -36.25 5.78 19.80
C THR A 12 -35.88 5.01 21.08
N ILE A 13 -34.62 5.15 21.52
CA ILE A 13 -34.13 5.03 22.91
C ILE A 13 -32.95 6.03 22.98
N GLY A 14 -32.77 6.98 23.90
CA GLY A 14 -33.37 7.29 25.19
C GLY A 14 -32.27 7.92 26.05
N CYS A 15 -32.27 9.25 26.21
CA CYS A 15 -31.33 9.96 27.09
C CYS A 15 -31.67 9.69 28.56
N SER A 16 -30.64 9.55 29.41
CA SER A 16 -30.77 9.44 30.87
C SER A 16 -29.75 10.37 31.54
N GLU A 17 -30.24 11.51 32.02
CA GLU A 17 -29.61 12.34 33.05
C GLU A 17 -30.10 11.95 34.45
N GLY A 18 -29.21 12.10 35.44
CA GLY A 18 -29.50 12.05 36.87
C GLY A 18 -28.48 11.16 37.61
N GLY A 19 -27.77 11.57 38.66
CA GLY A 19 -27.82 12.76 39.49
C GLY A 19 -27.31 12.39 40.89
N GLY A 20 -26.27 13.08 41.37
CA GLY A 20 -26.00 13.41 42.78
C GLY A 20 -25.64 12.29 43.78
N GLY A 21 -24.49 12.43 44.47
CA GLY A 21 -24.29 11.73 45.74
C GLY A 21 -22.90 11.72 46.41
N ARG A 22 -22.47 12.89 46.92
CA ARG A 22 -21.73 13.12 48.19
C ARG A 22 -20.38 12.42 48.53
N MET A 23 -19.42 13.31 48.79
CA MET A 23 -18.54 13.44 49.98
C MET A 23 -17.71 12.24 50.45
N ARG A 24 -16.39 12.38 50.34
CA ARG A 24 -15.46 12.34 51.48
C ARG A 24 -14.12 12.98 51.09
N ASP A 25 -13.89 14.17 51.62
CA ASP A 25 -12.57 14.63 52.07
C ASP A 25 -12.14 13.74 53.26
N PRO A 26 -10.84 13.47 53.46
CA PRO A 26 -10.07 14.43 54.26
C PRO A 26 -8.57 14.58 53.91
N ASP A 27 -8.05 15.76 54.25
CA ASP A 27 -6.67 16.10 54.66
C ASP A 27 -5.54 15.82 53.64
N GLY A 28 -4.69 16.76 53.25
CA GLY A 28 -4.29 18.03 53.83
C GLY A 28 -2.83 18.26 53.40
N GLY A 29 -2.50 19.43 52.87
CA GLY A 29 -1.11 19.76 52.54
C GLY A 29 -0.95 20.70 51.35
N THR A 30 -1.45 21.93 51.45
CA THR A 30 -0.94 23.02 50.59
C THR A 30 0.45 23.41 51.06
N VAL A 31 1.48 22.96 50.34
CA VAL A 31 2.81 23.55 50.40
C VAL A 31 2.75 24.84 49.60
N GLN A 32 2.66 25.98 50.30
CA GLN A 32 3.03 27.27 49.71
C GLN A 32 4.55 27.27 49.52
N PRO A 33 5.07 27.50 48.30
CA PRO A 33 6.45 27.89 48.17
C PRO A 33 6.56 29.34 48.65
N THR A 34 7.00 29.53 49.89
CA THR A 34 7.67 30.76 50.30
C THR A 34 8.93 30.88 49.45
N PHE A 35 8.83 31.62 48.34
CA PHE A 35 10.00 32.18 47.69
C PHE A 35 10.48 33.32 48.59
N ASP A 36 11.58 33.07 49.31
CA ASP A 36 12.43 34.12 49.85
C ASP A 36 12.99 34.92 48.66
N GLY A 37 12.23 35.94 48.26
CA GLY A 37 12.67 36.97 47.33
C GLY A 37 13.68 37.88 48.02
N GLY A 38 14.90 37.39 48.23
CA GLY A 38 16.04 38.28 48.31
C GLY A 38 16.11 39.12 47.04
N PRO A 39 16.61 40.37 47.09
CA PRO A 39 16.78 41.18 45.89
C PRO A 39 17.64 40.40 44.90
N LEU A 40 17.05 40.04 43.75
CA LEU A 40 17.77 39.40 42.66
C LEU A 40 18.85 40.39 42.20
N GLU A 41 20.11 39.98 42.32
CA GLU A 41 21.23 40.76 41.81
C GLU A 41 21.09 40.88 40.27
N PRO A 42 21.34 42.08 39.69
CA PRO A 42 21.30 42.26 38.25
C PRO A 42 22.36 41.40 37.56
N GLU A 43 22.01 40.77 36.44
CA GLU A 43 22.93 39.93 35.65
C GLU A 43 23.93 40.77 34.83
N CYS A 44 23.65 42.05 34.65
CA CYS A 44 24.49 43.02 33.94
C CYS A 44 24.23 44.45 34.43
N GLY A 45 25.23 45.31 34.43
CA GLY A 45 25.18 46.72 34.81
C GLY A 45 25.18 47.68 33.60
N ASP A 46 25.34 48.98 33.87
CA ASP A 46 25.24 50.08 32.87
C ASP A 46 26.42 50.13 31.85
N GLY A 47 27.26 49.09 31.80
CA GLY A 47 28.42 48.98 30.91
C GLY A 47 28.17 48.05 29.72
N PHE A 48 28.58 48.47 28.52
CA PHE A 48 28.29 47.80 27.24
C PHE A 48 28.97 46.43 27.01
N ASP A 49 29.74 45.88 27.97
CA ASP A 49 30.57 44.68 27.77
C ASP A 49 30.37 43.56 28.81
N GLU A 50 29.30 43.59 29.62
CA GLU A 50 29.10 42.59 30.68
C GLU A 50 28.34 41.31 30.24
N CYS A 51 27.74 41.31 29.04
CA CYS A 51 27.02 40.15 28.51
C CYS A 51 27.89 39.30 27.56
N PRO A 52 27.71 37.97 27.52
CA PRO A 52 28.37 37.10 26.54
C PRO A 52 28.07 37.50 25.09
N THR A 53 28.98 37.19 24.17
CA THR A 53 28.89 37.58 22.77
C THR A 53 27.58 37.12 22.12
N GLY A 54 26.69 38.06 21.80
CA GLY A 54 25.36 37.79 21.22
C GLY A 54 24.16 38.15 22.08
N PHE A 55 24.41 38.72 23.26
CA PHE A 55 23.39 39.20 24.18
C PHE A 55 23.65 40.67 24.52
N LEU A 56 22.58 41.44 24.67
CA LEU A 56 22.59 42.84 25.12
C LEU A 56 22.02 42.91 26.54
N CYS A 57 22.49 43.85 27.36
CA CYS A 57 21.87 44.12 28.64
C CYS A 57 20.57 44.92 28.44
N ALA A 58 19.42 44.34 28.78
CA ALA A 58 18.11 45.00 28.70
C ALA A 58 17.28 44.79 29.97
N ALA A 59 16.43 45.77 30.30
CA ALA A 59 15.58 45.69 31.48
C ALA A 59 14.32 44.85 31.22
N VAL A 60 14.32 43.60 31.66
CA VAL A 60 13.16 42.70 31.59
C VAL A 60 12.40 42.78 32.91
N GLY A 61 11.22 43.42 32.91
CA GLY A 61 10.46 43.64 34.14
C GLY A 61 11.12 44.61 35.13
N GLY A 62 11.99 45.51 34.64
CA GLY A 62 12.70 46.49 35.47
C GLY A 62 14.02 46.00 36.08
N ILE A 63 14.43 44.77 35.80
CA ILE A 63 15.71 44.19 36.24
C ILE A 63 16.61 44.00 35.01
N PRO A 64 17.86 44.52 35.01
CA PRO A 64 18.81 44.31 33.93
C PRO A 64 19.17 42.83 33.76
N ARG A 65 18.98 42.30 32.55
CA ARG A 65 19.35 40.94 32.15
C ARG A 65 19.98 40.90 30.76
N CYS A 66 20.84 39.93 30.53
CA CYS A 66 21.36 39.67 29.19
C CYS A 66 20.27 39.01 28.34
N VAL A 67 19.71 39.75 27.39
CA VAL A 67 18.73 39.24 26.42
C VAL A 67 19.40 39.03 25.06
N PRO A 68 18.95 38.06 24.25
CA PRO A 68 19.46 37.90 22.89
C PRO A 68 19.35 39.23 22.13
N ASP A 69 20.44 39.64 21.48
CA ASP A 69 20.47 40.85 20.66
C ASP A 69 19.49 40.72 19.48
N PRO A 70 18.38 41.48 19.44
CA PRO A 70 17.38 41.38 18.38
C PRO A 70 17.86 41.99 17.06
N ASP A 71 18.95 42.78 17.09
CA ASP A 71 19.54 43.46 15.93
C ASP A 71 20.86 42.83 15.49
N ARG A 72 21.25 41.68 16.06
CA ARG A 72 22.42 40.94 15.60
C ARG A 72 22.12 40.39 14.20
N PRO A 73 22.87 40.78 13.15
CA PRO A 73 22.72 40.12 11.86
C PRO A 73 23.15 38.66 12.04
N PRO A 74 22.34 37.69 11.60
CA PRO A 74 22.79 36.30 11.55
C PRO A 74 24.01 36.19 10.62
N PRO A 75 24.85 35.15 10.76
CA PRO A 75 25.82 34.82 9.72
C PRO A 75 25.03 34.55 8.43
N GLY A 76 25.08 35.49 7.48
CA GLY A 76 24.28 35.50 6.26
C GLY A 76 22.93 36.18 6.44
N ASP A 77 22.83 37.47 6.13
CA ASP A 77 21.63 38.31 6.25
C ASP A 77 20.62 38.13 5.10
N GLY A 78 20.63 36.97 4.42
CA GLY A 78 19.49 36.44 3.66
C GLY A 78 18.84 37.38 2.63
N THR A 79 19.54 38.43 2.19
CA THR A 79 19.02 39.42 1.25
C THR A 79 19.98 39.72 0.10
N ASP A 80 21.15 39.08 0.09
CA ASP A 80 22.08 39.11 -1.02
C ASP A 80 22.86 37.78 -1.02
N CYS A 81 22.32 36.72 -1.64
CA CYS A 81 23.01 35.43 -1.74
C CYS A 81 24.15 35.43 -2.78
N ARG A 82 24.93 36.52 -2.79
CA ARG A 82 26.16 36.65 -3.55
C ARG A 82 27.35 36.98 -2.63
N PRO A 83 28.41 36.15 -2.66
CA PRO A 83 28.46 34.84 -3.32
C PRO A 83 27.75 33.75 -2.49
N CYS A 84 26.87 32.98 -3.13
CA CYS A 84 26.57 31.63 -2.69
C CYS A 84 27.67 30.77 -3.31
N ASP A 85 28.57 30.26 -2.48
CA ASP A 85 29.72 29.51 -2.97
C ASP A 85 29.22 28.20 -3.58
N ALA A 86 29.67 27.93 -4.81
CA ALA A 86 29.39 26.68 -5.50
C ALA A 86 29.86 25.49 -4.63
N PRO A 87 29.02 24.46 -4.43
CA PRO A 87 27.89 24.10 -5.30
C PRO A 87 26.53 24.72 -4.96
N GLY A 88 26.42 25.57 -3.92
CA GLY A 88 25.13 26.08 -3.44
C GLY A 88 24.39 27.01 -4.41
N GLU A 89 23.06 27.05 -4.28
CA GLU A 89 22.15 27.87 -5.09
C GLU A 89 21.46 28.98 -4.27
N CYS A 90 21.24 30.14 -4.91
CA CYS A 90 20.64 31.34 -4.30
C CYS A 90 19.12 31.38 -4.59
N ARG A 91 18.30 31.01 -3.60
CA ARG A 91 16.84 30.93 -3.70
C ARG A 91 16.16 32.02 -2.88
N MET A 92 15.40 32.90 -3.53
CA MET A 92 14.64 34.00 -2.89
C MET A 92 15.45 34.82 -1.86
N GLY A 93 16.76 34.99 -2.08
CA GLY A 93 17.66 35.70 -1.15
C GLY A 93 18.43 34.81 -0.17
N VAL A 94 18.15 33.51 -0.15
CA VAL A 94 18.79 32.52 0.76
C VAL A 94 19.71 31.59 -0.02
N CYS A 95 20.95 31.42 0.44
CA CYS A 95 21.89 30.44 -0.11
C CYS A 95 21.57 29.05 0.47
N VAL A 96 21.21 28.09 -0.40
CA VAL A 96 20.97 26.68 -0.07
C VAL A 96 22.23 25.90 -0.43
N GLN A 97 22.72 25.08 0.51
CA GLN A 97 23.93 24.28 0.32
C GLN A 97 23.56 22.82 0.02
N PRO A 98 24.44 22.08 -0.70
CA PRO A 98 24.31 20.65 -0.92
C PRO A 98 23.99 19.87 0.35
N SER A 99 23.16 18.85 0.22
CA SER A 99 22.75 17.96 1.30
C SER A 99 22.96 16.49 0.92
N ASP A 100 22.99 15.62 1.92
CA ASP A 100 23.21 14.19 1.73
C ASP A 100 21.95 13.49 1.17
N SER A 101 22.14 12.29 0.59
CA SER A 101 21.09 11.39 0.10
C SER A 101 19.82 11.35 0.97
N GLY A 102 18.67 11.45 0.32
CA GLY A 102 17.35 11.44 0.93
C GLY A 102 16.90 12.80 1.49
N ALA A 103 17.75 13.83 1.46
CA ALA A 103 17.34 15.18 1.77
C ALA A 103 16.31 15.73 0.75
N PHE A 104 15.51 16.70 1.19
CA PHE A 104 14.61 17.43 0.30
C PHE A 104 15.42 18.38 -0.59
N CYS A 105 15.09 18.40 -1.87
CA CYS A 105 15.66 19.31 -2.85
C CYS A 105 14.59 19.81 -3.81
N GLU A 106 14.94 20.83 -4.58
CA GLU A 106 14.17 21.34 -5.72
C GLU A 106 14.98 21.21 -7.03
N PHE A 107 16.32 21.29 -6.94
CA PHE A 107 17.24 21.25 -8.08
C PHE A 107 18.50 20.42 -7.77
N ASP A 108 19.14 19.88 -8.82
CA ASP A 108 20.35 19.06 -8.72
C ASP A 108 21.49 19.69 -7.88
N PRO A 109 21.80 21.00 -7.97
CA PRO A 109 22.89 21.62 -7.19
C PRO A 109 22.67 21.61 -5.67
N GLU A 110 21.46 21.35 -5.19
CA GLU A 110 21.13 21.23 -3.77
C GLU A 110 21.51 19.85 -3.18
N CYS A 111 21.97 18.93 -4.03
CA CYS A 111 22.38 17.59 -3.67
C CYS A 111 23.90 17.43 -3.66
N GLY A 112 24.39 16.42 -2.95
CA GLY A 112 25.81 16.13 -2.81
C GLY A 112 26.49 15.80 -4.15
N GLU A 113 27.81 15.59 -4.10
CA GLU A 113 28.51 15.03 -5.26
C GLU A 113 27.92 13.66 -5.62
N ASP A 114 27.81 13.39 -6.92
CA ASP A 114 27.20 12.16 -7.48
C ASP A 114 25.71 11.96 -7.18
N GLU A 115 24.97 13.02 -6.83
CA GLU A 115 23.53 13.00 -6.58
C GLU A 115 22.76 13.96 -7.50
N LEU A 116 21.48 13.64 -7.73
CA LEU A 116 20.52 14.41 -8.50
C LEU A 116 19.24 14.64 -7.70
N CYS A 117 18.56 15.75 -7.95
CA CYS A 117 17.27 16.03 -7.36
C CYS A 117 16.16 15.35 -8.17
N ILE A 118 15.66 14.22 -7.67
CA ILE A 118 14.62 13.46 -8.35
C ILE A 118 13.37 13.43 -7.47
N ALA A 119 12.26 13.99 -7.97
CA ALA A 119 10.99 14.07 -7.24
C ALA A 119 11.11 14.76 -5.88
N GLY A 120 11.99 15.77 -5.81
CA GLY A 120 12.28 16.54 -4.61
C GLY A 120 13.12 15.81 -3.55
N ARG A 121 13.86 14.78 -3.97
CA ARG A 121 14.79 14.02 -3.14
C ARG A 121 16.17 13.99 -3.75
N CYS A 122 17.19 14.33 -2.96
CA CYS A 122 18.56 14.04 -3.32
C CYS A 122 18.74 12.53 -3.40
N THR A 123 19.02 12.06 -4.61
CA THR A 123 19.11 10.65 -4.94
C THR A 123 20.42 10.43 -5.66
N HIS A 124 21.13 9.35 -5.32
CA HIS A 124 22.32 8.93 -6.07
C HIS A 124 22.03 8.93 -7.58
N ASP A 125 22.92 9.55 -8.36
CA ASP A 125 22.78 9.69 -9.81
C ASP A 125 22.64 8.28 -10.44
N PRO A 126 21.47 7.94 -11.02
CA PRO A 126 21.24 6.60 -11.56
C PRO A 126 22.16 6.24 -12.74
N ARG A 127 22.85 7.23 -13.31
CA ARG A 127 23.85 7.05 -14.38
C ARG A 127 25.18 6.51 -13.83
N ILE A 128 25.42 6.64 -12.54
CA ILE A 128 26.68 6.26 -11.87
C ILE A 128 26.46 4.94 -11.14
N PRO A 129 27.01 3.81 -11.63
CA PRO A 129 26.90 2.52 -10.95
C PRO A 129 27.46 2.57 -9.53
N ILE A 130 26.70 2.06 -8.56
CA ILE A 130 27.14 1.97 -7.16
C ILE A 130 27.82 0.62 -6.96
N PRO A 131 29.15 0.57 -6.71
CA PRO A 131 29.84 -0.68 -6.46
C PRO A 131 29.44 -1.26 -5.09
N CYS A 132 29.34 -2.59 -5.01
CA CYS A 132 28.99 -3.29 -3.79
C CYS A 132 29.68 -4.66 -3.70
N ASP A 133 29.90 -5.13 -2.47
CA ASP A 133 30.28 -6.52 -2.20
C ASP A 133 29.18 -7.30 -1.45
N ALA A 134 28.17 -6.58 -0.93
CA ALA A 134 27.01 -7.11 -0.23
C ALA A 134 25.84 -6.12 -0.33
N SER A 135 24.60 -6.63 -0.29
CA SER A 135 23.39 -5.81 -0.44
C SER A 135 23.23 -4.72 0.63
N MET A 136 23.84 -4.88 1.80
CA MET A 136 23.81 -3.85 2.84
C MET A 136 24.63 -2.58 2.50
N MET A 137 25.50 -2.65 1.49
CA MET A 137 26.23 -1.48 0.97
C MET A 137 25.41 -0.69 -0.05
N CYS A 138 24.33 -1.27 -0.56
CA CYS A 138 23.46 -0.59 -1.49
C CYS A 138 22.48 0.30 -0.74
N PRO A 139 22.19 1.52 -1.24
CA PRO A 139 21.10 2.33 -0.73
C PRO A 139 19.81 1.52 -0.76
N PRO A 140 19.09 1.36 0.37
CA PRO A 140 17.81 0.70 0.37
C PRO A 140 16.88 1.41 -0.62
N PRO A 141 16.19 0.68 -1.50
CA PRO A 141 15.94 -0.76 -1.48
C PRO A 141 16.76 -1.60 -2.49
N LEU A 142 17.83 -1.03 -3.08
CA LEU A 142 18.67 -1.73 -4.06
C LEU A 142 19.41 -2.93 -3.44
N THR A 143 19.77 -3.90 -4.27
CA THR A 143 20.47 -5.13 -3.84
C THR A 143 21.75 -5.33 -4.64
N CYS A 144 22.75 -5.99 -4.06
CA CYS A 144 24.02 -6.19 -4.76
C CYS A 144 23.91 -7.34 -5.76
N GLY A 145 24.20 -7.05 -7.04
CA GLY A 145 24.23 -8.04 -8.12
C GLY A 145 25.51 -8.86 -8.15
N GLU A 146 25.50 -9.91 -8.96
CA GLU A 146 26.67 -10.79 -9.15
C GLU A 146 27.87 -10.09 -9.81
N ASP A 147 27.61 -8.98 -10.51
CA ASP A 147 28.59 -8.10 -11.14
C ASP A 147 29.23 -7.10 -10.16
N GLY A 148 28.80 -7.10 -8.89
CA GLY A 148 29.31 -6.20 -7.86
C GLY A 148 28.78 -4.77 -7.98
N VAL A 149 27.59 -4.60 -8.56
CA VAL A 149 26.88 -3.31 -8.69
C VAL A 149 25.51 -3.40 -7.99
N CYS A 150 25.02 -2.29 -7.43
CA CYS A 150 23.68 -2.24 -6.86
C CYS A 150 22.62 -2.21 -7.97
N HIS A 151 21.71 -3.19 -7.93
CA HIS A 151 20.60 -3.34 -8.87
C HIS A 151 19.24 -3.17 -8.19
N CYS A 152 18.29 -2.64 -8.94
CA CYS A 152 16.88 -2.73 -8.61
C CYS A 152 16.33 -4.11 -8.97
N ALA A 153 15.35 -4.59 -8.21
CA ALA A 153 14.57 -5.78 -8.59
C ALA A 153 13.22 -5.38 -9.19
N PHE A 154 12.66 -4.26 -8.74
CA PHE A 154 11.35 -3.76 -9.12
C PHE A 154 11.35 -2.25 -9.33
N THR A 155 10.38 -1.74 -10.08
CA THR A 155 10.19 -0.30 -10.30
C THR A 155 10.03 0.49 -8.99
N THR A 156 9.43 -0.09 -7.94
CA THR A 156 9.35 0.55 -6.61
C THR A 156 10.70 0.66 -5.90
N ASP A 157 11.75 0.02 -6.44
CA ASP A 157 13.10 0.14 -5.91
C ASP A 157 13.83 1.38 -6.43
N CYS A 158 13.30 1.96 -7.50
CA CYS A 158 13.86 3.13 -8.15
C CYS A 158 13.31 4.43 -7.58
N PRO A 159 13.98 5.56 -7.83
CA PRO A 159 13.43 6.90 -7.64
C PRO A 159 12.14 7.10 -8.45
N ILE A 160 11.24 7.96 -7.96
CA ILE A 160 9.96 8.25 -8.62
C ILE A 160 10.21 8.67 -10.08
N GLY A 161 9.42 8.10 -10.99
CA GLY A 161 9.54 8.37 -12.42
C GLY A 161 10.54 7.50 -13.19
N LEU A 162 11.36 6.75 -12.47
CA LEU A 162 12.24 5.73 -13.04
C LEU A 162 11.62 4.33 -12.88
N GLU A 163 11.92 3.47 -13.84
CA GLU A 163 11.50 2.08 -13.96
C GLU A 163 12.73 1.16 -13.85
N CYS A 164 12.53 -0.02 -13.25
CA CYS A 164 13.61 -0.99 -13.16
C CYS A 164 13.67 -1.82 -14.45
N THR A 165 14.76 -1.68 -15.21
CA THR A 165 15.01 -2.44 -16.44
C THR A 165 16.40 -3.04 -16.39
N ASP A 166 16.49 -4.37 -16.55
CA ASP A 166 17.75 -5.11 -16.52
C ASP A 166 18.61 -4.81 -15.28
N GLY A 167 17.96 -4.64 -14.12
CA GLY A 167 18.62 -4.33 -12.85
C GLY A 167 18.98 -2.86 -12.65
N LEU A 168 18.76 -1.99 -13.63
CA LEU A 168 19.07 -0.56 -13.56
C LEU A 168 17.81 0.30 -13.52
N CYS A 169 17.87 1.38 -12.73
CA CYS A 169 16.82 2.39 -12.73
C CYS A 169 16.98 3.29 -13.94
N VAL A 170 16.05 3.20 -14.89
CA VAL A 170 16.06 3.97 -16.13
C VAL A 170 14.76 4.77 -16.27
N PRO A 171 14.74 5.89 -17.01
CA PRO A 171 13.52 6.62 -17.29
C PRO A 171 12.51 5.70 -18.00
N GLY A 172 11.25 5.75 -17.55
CA GLY A 172 10.19 4.97 -18.16
C GLY A 172 10.00 5.31 -19.65
N PRO A 173 9.39 4.41 -20.44
CA PRO A 173 9.17 4.61 -21.87
C PRO A 173 8.24 5.80 -22.11
N GLY A 174 8.73 6.81 -22.85
CA GLY A 174 7.96 8.01 -23.18
C GLY A 174 8.80 9.08 -23.87
N GLY A 175 8.14 10.01 -24.57
CA GLY A 175 8.82 11.21 -25.06
C GLY A 175 9.21 12.12 -23.89
N GLY A 176 10.45 12.58 -23.86
CA GLY A 176 10.98 13.44 -22.78
C GLY A 176 11.50 12.69 -21.56
N ALA A 177 11.86 11.41 -21.69
CA ALA A 177 12.58 10.67 -20.65
C ALA A 177 13.93 11.33 -20.28
N CYS A 178 14.22 11.47 -18.99
CA CYS A 178 15.44 12.12 -18.51
C CYS A 178 15.87 11.57 -17.14
N PHE A 179 17.16 11.71 -16.81
CA PHE A 179 17.68 11.48 -15.46
C PHE A 179 17.98 12.79 -14.73
N ALA A 180 18.39 13.80 -15.49
CA ALA A 180 18.82 15.11 -15.00
C ALA A 180 18.42 16.20 -16.01
N ASP A 181 18.44 17.46 -15.58
CA ASP A 181 18.03 18.63 -16.36
C ASP A 181 18.79 18.76 -17.69
N ASP A 182 20.07 18.35 -17.72
CA ASP A 182 20.93 18.43 -18.89
C ASP A 182 20.50 17.51 -20.05
N MET A 183 19.59 16.57 -19.77
CA MET A 183 18.99 15.69 -20.77
C MET A 183 17.71 16.25 -21.40
N CYS A 184 17.22 17.38 -20.89
CA CYS A 184 16.00 18.01 -21.36
C CYS A 184 16.27 19.12 -22.38
N PRO A 185 15.27 19.46 -23.23
CA PRO A 185 15.35 20.65 -24.08
C PRO A 185 15.66 21.91 -23.26
N PRO A 186 16.28 22.94 -23.86
CA PRO A 186 16.44 24.23 -23.18
C PRO A 186 15.09 24.76 -22.68
N GLU A 187 15.07 25.29 -21.46
CA GLU A 187 13.86 25.76 -20.72
C GLU A 187 12.99 24.65 -20.10
N ASP A 188 13.37 23.38 -20.23
CA ASP A 188 12.75 22.26 -19.52
C ASP A 188 13.66 21.76 -18.39
N LEU A 189 13.07 21.17 -17.35
CA LEU A 189 13.72 20.52 -16.22
C LEU A 189 13.32 19.05 -16.18
N CYS A 190 14.21 18.20 -15.67
CA CYS A 190 13.91 16.80 -15.46
C CYS A 190 13.24 16.58 -14.12
N GLU A 191 11.94 16.28 -14.15
CA GLU A 191 11.18 16.00 -12.93
C GLU A 191 10.49 14.65 -13.03
N ALA A 192 10.68 13.81 -12.00
CA ALA A 192 10.15 12.45 -11.95
C ALA A 192 10.39 11.68 -13.28
N GLY A 193 11.63 11.69 -13.75
CA GLY A 193 12.06 10.97 -14.96
C GLY A 193 11.55 11.57 -16.28
N ARG A 194 10.94 12.76 -16.27
CA ARG A 194 10.34 13.41 -17.44
C ARG A 194 10.69 14.89 -17.55
N CYS A 195 10.99 15.34 -18.77
CA CYS A 195 11.19 16.74 -19.08
C CYS A 195 9.87 17.51 -18.96
N ARG A 196 9.89 18.57 -18.15
CA ARG A 196 8.79 19.48 -17.89
C ARG A 196 9.23 20.91 -18.16
N PRO A 197 8.38 21.77 -18.73
CA PRO A 197 8.71 23.18 -18.88
C PRO A 197 8.98 23.83 -17.52
N ARG A 198 10.09 24.58 -17.40
CA ARG A 198 10.50 25.27 -16.16
C ARG A 198 9.43 26.18 -15.58
N THR A 199 8.61 26.78 -16.44
CA THR A 199 7.43 27.58 -16.04
C THR A 199 6.40 26.82 -15.20
N VAL A 200 6.39 25.48 -15.26
CA VAL A 200 5.54 24.62 -14.42
C VAL A 200 6.20 24.36 -13.06
N CYS A 201 7.53 24.44 -12.98
CA CYS A 201 8.30 24.35 -11.74
C CYS A 201 8.32 25.66 -10.95
N ASP A 202 8.20 26.80 -11.63
CA ASP A 202 8.16 28.13 -10.99
C ASP A 202 6.83 28.45 -10.26
N ILE A 203 5.89 27.50 -10.17
CA ILE A 203 4.62 27.71 -9.47
C ILE A 203 4.75 27.38 -7.99
N THR A 204 4.21 28.25 -7.12
CA THR A 204 4.01 27.88 -5.72
C THR A 204 2.95 26.79 -5.64
N ASN A 205 3.31 25.62 -5.13
CA ASN A 205 2.35 24.55 -4.91
C ASN A 205 1.34 24.96 -3.84
N PRO A 206 0.05 24.60 -3.98
CA PRO A 206 -0.90 24.78 -2.90
C PRO A 206 -0.54 23.86 -1.72
N ASP A 207 -0.85 24.29 -0.50
CA ASP A 207 -0.70 23.44 0.68
C ASP A 207 -1.65 22.23 0.62
N LEU A 208 -1.05 21.05 0.46
CA LEU A 208 -1.75 19.77 0.38
C LEU A 208 -2.00 19.13 1.75
N ALA A 209 -1.55 19.74 2.86
CA ALA A 209 -1.79 19.19 4.20
C ALA A 209 -3.30 19.04 4.50
N GLY A 210 -3.66 18.06 5.31
CA GLY A 210 -5.04 17.77 5.66
C GLY A 210 -5.46 16.34 5.30
N THR A 211 -6.77 16.09 5.37
CA THR A 211 -7.35 14.77 5.16
C THR A 211 -7.97 14.66 3.78
N TRP A 212 -7.57 13.64 3.04
CA TRP A 212 -7.98 13.34 1.68
C TRP A 212 -8.74 12.02 1.65
N THR A 213 -9.84 12.01 0.93
CA THR A 213 -10.51 10.77 0.51
C THR A 213 -9.89 10.32 -0.80
N MET A 214 -9.47 9.06 -0.84
CA MET A 214 -8.83 8.45 -1.99
C MET A 214 -9.58 7.17 -2.40
N THR A 215 -9.61 6.92 -3.70
CA THR A 215 -10.04 5.63 -4.25
C THR A 215 -8.92 5.11 -5.15
N SER A 216 -8.31 4.01 -4.75
CA SER A 216 -7.20 3.35 -5.41
C SER A 216 -7.68 2.10 -6.15
N THR A 217 -7.31 1.94 -7.42
CA THR A 217 -7.54 0.72 -8.20
C THR A 217 -6.19 0.05 -8.42
N LEU A 218 -5.94 -1.09 -7.76
CA LEU A 218 -4.69 -1.83 -7.83
C LEU A 218 -4.86 -3.08 -8.70
N HIS A 219 -3.99 -3.27 -9.69
CA HIS A 219 -3.98 -4.45 -10.57
C HIS A 219 -2.99 -5.50 -10.07
N VAL A 220 -3.29 -6.11 -8.92
CA VAL A 220 -2.36 -7.02 -8.24
C VAL A 220 -2.27 -8.41 -8.85
N GLY A 221 -3.11 -8.75 -9.84
CA GLY A 221 -3.14 -10.06 -10.50
C GLY A 221 -1.77 -10.56 -10.96
N GLU A 222 -0.94 -9.66 -11.50
CA GLU A 222 0.42 -9.98 -11.95
C GLU A 222 1.36 -10.39 -10.81
N ALA A 223 1.07 -9.92 -9.59
CA ALA A 223 1.84 -10.19 -8.40
C ALA A 223 1.27 -11.32 -7.53
N VAL A 224 0.10 -11.87 -7.89
CA VAL A 224 -0.49 -13.00 -7.18
C VAL A 224 0.43 -14.23 -7.28
N PRO A 225 0.69 -14.93 -6.16
CA PRO A 225 1.51 -16.13 -6.17
C PRO A 225 0.95 -17.24 -7.07
N ALA A 226 1.86 -18.01 -7.69
CA ALA A 226 1.50 -19.06 -8.64
C ALA A 226 0.65 -20.21 -8.04
N TRP A 227 0.68 -20.43 -6.73
CA TRP A 227 -0.11 -21.49 -6.08
C TRP A 227 -1.63 -21.31 -6.26
N ILE A 228 -2.10 -20.08 -6.54
CA ILE A 228 -3.52 -19.84 -6.84
C ILE A 228 -3.92 -20.50 -8.16
N ALA A 229 -3.00 -20.67 -9.11
CA ALA A 229 -3.24 -21.35 -10.37
C ALA A 229 -3.50 -22.86 -10.18
N ASP A 230 -2.78 -23.51 -9.25
CA ASP A 230 -2.98 -24.94 -8.96
C ASP A 230 -4.37 -25.22 -8.37
N VAL A 231 -4.87 -24.28 -7.55
CA VAL A 231 -6.24 -24.32 -7.01
C VAL A 231 -7.26 -24.14 -8.15
N GLU A 232 -7.00 -23.19 -9.05
CA GLU A 232 -7.90 -22.85 -10.16
C GLU A 232 -8.23 -24.05 -11.05
N ASP A 233 -7.25 -24.89 -11.41
CA ASP A 233 -7.48 -26.03 -12.32
C ASP A 233 -8.46 -27.08 -11.76
N ILE A 234 -8.34 -27.43 -10.48
CA ILE A 234 -9.23 -28.38 -9.80
C ILE A 234 -10.66 -27.84 -9.79
N PHE A 235 -10.80 -26.56 -9.42
CA PHE A 235 -12.11 -25.91 -9.35
C PHE A 235 -12.72 -25.67 -10.74
N ARG A 236 -11.91 -25.41 -11.77
CA ARG A 236 -12.37 -25.32 -13.17
C ARG A 236 -12.93 -26.65 -13.65
N PHE A 237 -12.25 -27.76 -13.36
CA PHE A 237 -12.73 -29.10 -13.70
C PHE A 237 -14.09 -29.39 -13.06
N LEU A 238 -14.21 -29.17 -11.75
CA LEU A 238 -15.46 -29.34 -11.01
C LEU A 238 -16.57 -28.36 -11.46
N GLY A 239 -16.17 -27.19 -11.97
CA GLY A 239 -17.03 -26.18 -12.58
C GLY A 239 -17.49 -26.50 -14.00
N THR A 240 -17.12 -27.65 -14.58
CA THR A 240 -17.33 -28.08 -15.99
C THR A 240 -16.58 -27.28 -17.06
N ASP A 241 -15.70 -26.35 -16.66
CA ASP A 241 -15.02 -25.42 -17.58
C ASP A 241 -13.52 -25.76 -17.78
N GLY A 242 -12.99 -26.75 -17.05
CA GLY A 242 -11.58 -27.15 -17.06
C GLY A 242 -11.26 -28.43 -17.85
N THR A 243 -9.97 -28.62 -18.15
CA THR A 243 -9.43 -29.90 -18.63
C THR A 243 -9.50 -30.95 -17.52
N CYS A 244 -9.40 -32.23 -17.88
CA CYS A 244 -9.43 -33.26 -16.87
C CYS A 244 -8.21 -33.17 -15.93
N ILE A 245 -8.44 -33.44 -14.65
CA ILE A 245 -7.39 -33.58 -13.64
C ILE A 245 -6.65 -34.90 -13.91
N ASP A 246 -5.33 -34.89 -13.73
CA ASP A 246 -4.51 -36.10 -13.73
C ASP A 246 -4.73 -36.85 -12.40
N TRP A 247 -5.26 -38.08 -12.45
CA TRP A 247 -5.63 -38.82 -11.24
C TRP A 247 -4.44 -39.69 -10.83
N ASP A 248 -3.37 -39.02 -10.36
CA ASP A 248 -2.13 -39.64 -9.91
C ASP A 248 -2.38 -40.95 -9.14
N GLY A 249 -1.91 -42.06 -9.71
CA GLY A 249 -2.05 -43.41 -9.12
C GLY A 249 -3.02 -44.35 -9.84
N LEU A 250 -3.72 -43.87 -10.86
CA LEU A 250 -4.49 -44.70 -11.78
C LEU A 250 -3.73 -44.91 -13.10
N PRO A 251 -3.95 -46.02 -13.82
CA PRO A 251 -3.41 -46.18 -15.17
C PRO A 251 -4.05 -45.18 -16.15
N ASP A 252 -3.27 -44.63 -17.10
CA ASP A 252 -3.73 -43.61 -18.06
C ASP A 252 -5.06 -43.92 -18.79
N TRP A 253 -5.31 -45.21 -19.06
CA TRP A 253 -6.55 -45.63 -19.73
C TRP A 253 -7.78 -45.56 -18.82
N VAL A 254 -7.59 -45.74 -17.50
CA VAL A 254 -8.62 -45.56 -16.48
C VAL A 254 -8.89 -44.08 -16.31
N ASP A 255 -7.85 -43.25 -16.31
CA ASP A 255 -7.99 -41.79 -16.20
C ASP A 255 -8.78 -41.21 -17.35
N MET A 256 -8.44 -41.57 -18.60
CA MET A 256 -9.23 -41.12 -19.75
C MET A 256 -10.70 -41.53 -19.66
N GLU A 257 -11.01 -42.73 -19.18
CA GLU A 257 -12.39 -43.18 -19.07
C GLU A 257 -13.12 -42.50 -17.90
N ILE A 258 -12.45 -42.30 -16.75
CA ILE A 258 -12.98 -41.52 -15.63
C ILE A 258 -13.20 -40.07 -16.06
N CYS A 259 -12.29 -39.44 -16.78
CA CYS A 259 -12.47 -38.10 -17.34
C CYS A 259 -13.70 -38.02 -18.23
N ARG A 260 -13.91 -39.03 -19.08
CA ARG A 260 -15.06 -39.12 -19.99
C ARG A 260 -16.38 -39.29 -19.23
N LEU A 261 -16.36 -40.00 -18.10
CA LEU A 261 -17.52 -40.26 -17.25
C LEU A 261 -17.80 -39.10 -16.28
N ALA A 262 -16.76 -38.47 -15.74
CA ALA A 262 -16.83 -37.45 -14.71
C ALA A 262 -17.52 -36.18 -15.22
N GLN A 263 -17.23 -35.71 -16.43
CA GLN A 263 -17.85 -34.49 -16.97
C GLN A 263 -19.40 -34.56 -17.07
N PRO A 264 -19.99 -35.59 -17.72
CA PRO A 264 -21.44 -35.80 -17.68
C PRO A 264 -21.98 -35.98 -16.27
N PHE A 265 -21.24 -36.71 -15.43
CA PHE A 265 -21.63 -37.01 -14.06
C PHE A 265 -21.68 -35.74 -13.17
N ILE A 266 -20.66 -34.90 -13.25
CA ILE A 266 -20.58 -33.56 -12.65
C ILE A 266 -21.79 -32.73 -13.10
N ALA A 267 -22.12 -32.73 -14.40
CA ALA A 267 -23.25 -31.95 -14.91
C ALA A 267 -24.62 -32.45 -14.42
N GLU A 268 -24.78 -33.75 -14.16
CA GLU A 268 -26.04 -34.37 -13.77
C GLU A 268 -26.25 -34.42 -12.24
N TYR A 269 -25.21 -34.77 -11.49
CA TYR A 269 -25.32 -35.08 -10.06
C TYR A 269 -24.88 -33.96 -9.14
N LEU A 270 -24.04 -33.02 -9.61
CA LEU A 270 -23.71 -31.87 -8.77
C LEU A 270 -24.89 -30.90 -8.70
N PRO A 271 -25.28 -30.49 -7.48
CA PRO A 271 -26.27 -29.44 -7.31
C PRO A 271 -25.91 -28.21 -8.14
N PRO A 272 -26.89 -27.52 -8.75
CA PRO A 272 -26.60 -26.32 -9.55
C PRO A 272 -25.75 -25.28 -8.80
N TRP A 273 -26.02 -25.12 -7.49
CA TRP A 273 -25.28 -24.19 -6.62
C TRP A 273 -23.79 -24.54 -6.49
N SER A 274 -23.41 -25.82 -6.50
CA SER A 274 -22.00 -26.19 -6.29
C SER A 274 -21.15 -25.88 -7.51
N ARG A 275 -21.74 -25.99 -8.72
CA ARG A 275 -21.08 -25.55 -9.96
C ARG A 275 -20.82 -24.04 -9.96
N ASP A 276 -21.75 -23.25 -9.46
CA ASP A 276 -21.57 -21.81 -9.33
C ASP A 276 -20.49 -21.47 -8.30
N VAL A 277 -20.43 -22.19 -7.17
CA VAL A 277 -19.35 -22.05 -6.18
C VAL A 277 -17.99 -22.44 -6.77
N PHE A 278 -17.90 -23.58 -7.47
CA PHE A 278 -16.65 -24.03 -8.08
C PHE A 278 -16.14 -23.06 -9.14
N ARG A 279 -17.04 -22.53 -9.96
CA ARG A 279 -16.72 -21.45 -10.91
C ARG A 279 -16.28 -20.18 -10.19
N ALA A 280 -16.93 -19.81 -9.10
CA ALA A 280 -16.54 -18.63 -8.33
C ALA A 280 -15.14 -18.76 -7.74
N VAL A 281 -14.77 -19.94 -7.24
CA VAL A 281 -13.42 -20.23 -6.73
C VAL A 281 -12.40 -20.35 -7.87
N ALA A 282 -12.77 -20.94 -9.00
CA ALA A 282 -11.93 -20.97 -10.20
C ALA A 282 -11.64 -19.55 -10.73
N ASP A 283 -12.62 -18.66 -10.63
CA ASP A 283 -12.49 -17.26 -11.01
C ASP A 283 -11.71 -16.44 -9.96
N LEU A 284 -11.16 -17.04 -8.89
CA LEU A 284 -10.47 -16.33 -7.80
C LEU A 284 -9.31 -15.46 -8.31
N ASN A 285 -8.52 -15.94 -9.27
CA ASN A 285 -7.45 -15.15 -9.86
C ASN A 285 -7.99 -13.88 -10.55
N VAL A 286 -9.13 -14.00 -11.23
CA VAL A 286 -9.83 -12.86 -11.86
C VAL A 286 -10.37 -11.90 -10.80
N VAL A 287 -10.90 -12.42 -9.69
CA VAL A 287 -11.43 -11.58 -8.60
C VAL A 287 -10.32 -10.86 -7.85
N LEU A 288 -9.17 -11.52 -7.68
CA LEU A 288 -7.96 -10.95 -7.06
C LEU A 288 -7.19 -10.04 -8.00
N ASP A 289 -7.49 -10.02 -9.30
CA ASP A 289 -6.75 -9.22 -10.27
C ASP A 289 -6.82 -7.72 -9.96
N THR A 290 -8.02 -7.21 -9.69
CA THR A 290 -8.26 -5.78 -9.53
C THR A 290 -8.91 -5.49 -8.18
N TRP A 291 -8.22 -4.72 -7.33
CA TRP A 291 -8.68 -4.31 -6.01
C TRP A 291 -9.05 -2.84 -6.05
N VAL A 292 -10.30 -2.52 -5.69
CA VAL A 292 -10.73 -1.12 -5.52
C VAL A 292 -10.78 -0.81 -4.04
N ILE A 293 -9.91 0.09 -3.60
CA ILE A 293 -9.71 0.43 -2.19
C ILE A 293 -10.15 1.87 -1.99
N ASP A 294 -11.13 2.09 -1.13
CA ASP A 294 -11.41 3.42 -0.61
C ASP A 294 -10.58 3.62 0.66
N GLU A 295 -9.85 4.73 0.70
CA GLU A 295 -8.91 5.01 1.77
C GLU A 295 -8.94 6.48 2.18
N THR A 296 -8.58 6.72 3.44
CA THR A 296 -8.42 8.06 3.99
C THR A 296 -6.94 8.33 4.19
N MET A 297 -6.39 9.28 3.44
CA MET A 297 -5.02 9.75 3.59
C MET A 297 -4.99 11.03 4.44
N THR A 298 -4.10 11.11 5.42
CA THR A 298 -3.86 12.33 6.20
C THR A 298 -2.43 12.78 5.98
N LEU A 299 -2.27 13.99 5.43
CA LEU A 299 -0.98 14.64 5.20
C LEU A 299 -0.74 15.72 6.24
N ARG A 300 0.49 15.77 6.75
CA ARG A 300 1.01 16.84 7.60
C ARG A 300 2.18 17.50 6.88
N ALA A 301 2.29 18.82 6.98
CA ALA A 301 3.46 19.52 6.49
C ALA A 301 4.73 18.94 7.13
N GLY A 302 5.74 18.67 6.31
CA GLY A 302 7.04 18.22 6.75
C GLY A 302 7.92 19.38 7.21
N ALA A 303 9.22 19.12 7.34
CA ALA A 303 10.20 20.10 7.82
C ALA A 303 10.56 21.17 6.77
N VAL A 304 10.28 20.91 5.50
CA VAL A 304 10.64 21.75 4.36
C VAL A 304 9.37 22.17 3.61
N ALA A 305 9.40 23.31 2.91
CA ALA A 305 8.32 23.69 2.01
C ALA A 305 8.01 22.56 1.02
N ASP A 306 6.73 22.36 0.69
CA ASP A 306 6.25 21.32 -0.21
C ASP A 306 6.63 19.88 0.15
N SER A 307 7.09 19.67 1.39
CA SER A 307 7.26 18.36 1.99
C SER A 307 6.05 17.96 2.82
N TYR A 308 5.73 16.67 2.79
CA TYR A 308 4.62 16.11 3.56
C TYR A 308 5.01 14.80 4.21
N ARG A 309 4.42 14.55 5.38
CA ARG A 309 4.38 13.24 6.04
C ARG A 309 2.95 12.75 6.07
N GLY A 310 2.73 11.58 5.49
CA GLY A 310 1.43 10.96 5.33
C GLY A 310 1.22 9.75 6.21
N THR A 311 -0.04 9.52 6.56
CA THR A 311 -0.57 8.22 6.99
C THR A 311 -1.80 7.92 6.16
N HIS A 312 -2.13 6.65 5.93
CA HIS A 312 -3.40 6.29 5.30
C HIS A 312 -4.11 5.17 6.06
N THR A 313 -5.43 5.06 5.88
CA THR A 313 -6.24 3.94 6.36
C THR A 313 -7.09 3.39 5.23
N TRP A 314 -7.15 2.07 5.09
CA TRP A 314 -8.10 1.44 4.18
C TRP A 314 -9.46 1.36 4.88
N ASP A 315 -10.43 2.08 4.32
CA ASP A 315 -11.77 2.18 4.89
C ASP A 315 -12.68 1.10 4.29
N ARG A 316 -12.43 0.73 3.03
CA ARG A 316 -13.20 -0.28 2.30
C ARG A 316 -12.38 -0.91 1.19
N VAL A 317 -12.52 -2.22 1.00
CA VAL A 317 -11.93 -2.94 -0.13
C VAL A 317 -13.05 -3.61 -0.91
N THR A 318 -13.03 -3.44 -2.23
CA THR A 318 -14.01 -3.95 -3.16
C THR A 318 -13.32 -4.80 -4.22
N PHE A 319 -13.84 -6.01 -4.41
CA PHE A 319 -13.42 -6.94 -5.45
C PHE A 319 -14.57 -7.10 -6.46
N MET A 320 -14.26 -7.32 -7.73
CA MET A 320 -15.28 -7.47 -8.76
C MET A 320 -15.41 -8.94 -9.16
N TYR A 321 -16.58 -9.54 -8.93
CA TYR A 321 -16.91 -10.87 -9.41
C TYR A 321 -18.10 -10.80 -10.37
N ARG A 322 -17.87 -11.04 -11.67
CA ARG A 322 -18.92 -11.05 -12.72
C ARG A 322 -19.84 -9.81 -12.67
N ALA A 323 -19.24 -8.63 -12.56
CA ALA A 323 -19.91 -7.32 -12.39
C ALA A 323 -20.66 -7.13 -11.05
N THR A 324 -20.58 -8.08 -10.12
CA THR A 324 -21.06 -7.93 -8.75
C THR A 324 -19.91 -7.50 -7.84
N PRO A 325 -20.02 -6.34 -7.16
CA PRO A 325 -19.00 -5.93 -6.21
C PRO A 325 -19.12 -6.75 -4.92
N ILE A 326 -18.02 -7.38 -4.52
CA ILE A 326 -17.84 -8.00 -3.21
C ILE A 326 -17.12 -6.99 -2.34
N VAL A 327 -17.84 -6.44 -1.36
CA VAL A 327 -17.37 -5.32 -0.53
C VAL A 327 -17.05 -5.83 0.86
N GLY A 328 -15.84 -5.55 1.33
CA GLY A 328 -15.37 -5.85 2.67
C GLY A 328 -14.92 -4.60 3.40
N ASP A 329 -15.25 -4.53 4.69
CA ASP A 329 -14.52 -3.69 5.64
C ASP A 329 -13.25 -4.46 6.03
N PRO A 330 -12.05 -3.90 5.82
CA PRO A 330 -10.79 -4.49 6.26
C PRO A 330 -10.81 -5.02 7.70
N LEU A 331 -11.49 -4.31 8.61
CA LEU A 331 -11.59 -4.70 10.03
C LEU A 331 -12.47 -5.94 10.26
N MET A 332 -13.33 -6.28 9.31
CA MET A 332 -14.18 -7.47 9.36
C MET A 332 -13.50 -8.72 8.80
N VAL A 333 -12.38 -8.57 8.09
CA VAL A 333 -11.62 -9.70 7.58
C VAL A 333 -10.92 -10.38 8.76
N ARG A 334 -11.27 -11.65 9.00
CA ARG A 334 -10.71 -12.41 10.13
C ARG A 334 -9.19 -12.50 10.00
N ASP A 335 -8.49 -12.20 11.09
CA ASP A 335 -7.01 -12.12 11.17
C ASP A 335 -6.37 -11.05 10.29
N TRP A 336 -7.17 -10.10 9.80
CA TRP A 336 -6.65 -8.93 9.13
C TRP A 336 -5.72 -8.15 10.05
N ARG A 337 -4.50 -7.96 9.56
CA ARG A 337 -3.52 -7.05 10.14
C ARG A 337 -3.25 -6.01 9.08
N PHE A 338 -3.62 -4.77 9.40
CA PHE A 338 -3.24 -3.60 8.63
C PHE A 338 -2.51 -2.66 9.55
N SER A 339 -1.24 -2.45 9.22
CA SER A 339 -0.36 -1.55 9.95
C SER A 339 0.35 -0.70 8.89
N PRO A 340 -0.29 0.42 8.47
CA PRO A 340 0.31 1.32 7.50
C PRO A 340 1.49 2.02 8.18
N SER A 341 2.64 2.04 7.52
CA SER A 341 3.75 2.89 7.95
C SER A 341 3.42 4.35 7.63
N GLU A 342 3.97 5.28 8.42
CA GLU A 342 4.08 6.65 7.93
C GLU A 342 4.88 6.65 6.62
N PHE A 343 4.56 7.59 5.74
CA PHE A 343 5.25 7.78 4.48
C PHE A 343 5.61 9.23 4.26
N ASN A 344 6.59 9.46 3.40
CA ASN A 344 6.93 10.79 2.96
C ASN A 344 6.26 11.07 1.62
N ALA A 345 6.00 12.34 1.36
CA ALA A 345 5.57 12.81 0.07
C ALA A 345 6.13 14.22 -0.18
N SER A 346 6.16 14.63 -1.44
CA SER A 346 6.63 15.93 -1.88
C SER A 346 5.71 16.48 -2.98
N ALA A 347 5.63 17.80 -3.08
CA ALA A 347 5.05 18.48 -4.23
C ALA A 347 6.17 19.19 -4.99
N VAL A 348 6.40 18.82 -6.25
CA VAL A 348 7.47 19.38 -7.08
C VAL A 348 6.93 19.59 -8.48
N CYS A 349 7.15 20.78 -9.03
CA CYS A 349 6.66 21.17 -10.36
C CYS A 349 5.19 20.85 -10.66
N GLY A 350 4.30 21.10 -9.70
CA GLY A 350 2.88 20.81 -9.87
C GLY A 350 2.54 19.32 -9.89
N GLU A 351 3.44 18.44 -9.47
CA GLU A 351 3.18 17.02 -9.24
C GLU A 351 3.29 16.70 -7.76
N PHE A 352 2.36 15.87 -7.28
CA PHE A 352 2.39 15.29 -5.95
C PHE A 352 2.96 13.88 -6.04
N ASN A 353 4.08 13.68 -5.34
CA ASN A 353 4.89 12.48 -5.36
C ASN A 353 4.79 11.79 -3.99
N ILE A 354 4.30 10.55 -3.97
CA ILE A 354 4.19 9.72 -2.78
C ILE A 354 5.35 8.74 -2.79
N GLU A 355 6.24 8.85 -1.80
CA GLU A 355 7.37 7.94 -1.68
C GLU A 355 6.94 6.53 -1.34
N ARG A 356 7.89 5.61 -1.55
CA ARG A 356 7.79 4.22 -1.18
C ARG A 356 7.30 4.09 0.25
N HIS A 357 6.14 3.46 0.42
CA HIS A 357 5.63 3.14 1.73
C HIS A 357 5.12 1.72 1.80
N THR A 358 5.23 1.14 2.99
CA THR A 358 5.00 -0.28 3.21
C THR A 358 3.72 -0.48 3.99
N ILE A 359 2.83 -1.26 3.40
CA ILE A 359 1.56 -1.67 3.98
C ILE A 359 1.70 -3.15 4.30
N ASN A 360 1.72 -3.46 5.60
CA ASN A 360 1.66 -4.86 6.02
C ASN A 360 0.22 -5.32 5.92
N VAL A 361 -0.05 -6.31 5.06
CA VAL A 361 -1.37 -6.89 4.85
C VAL A 361 -1.27 -8.42 4.92
N SER A 362 -2.32 -9.08 5.42
CA SER A 362 -2.39 -10.54 5.37
C SER A 362 -3.16 -10.97 4.13
N ILE A 363 -2.48 -11.15 2.99
CA ILE A 363 -3.13 -11.57 1.74
C ILE A 363 -3.89 -12.88 1.94
N GLY A 364 -3.30 -13.85 2.65
CA GLY A 364 -4.01 -15.10 2.92
C GLY A 364 -5.34 -14.90 3.67
N SER A 365 -5.42 -13.91 4.56
CA SER A 365 -6.68 -13.55 5.23
C SER A 365 -7.69 -12.93 4.26
N ILE A 366 -7.23 -12.11 3.31
CA ILE A 366 -8.06 -11.54 2.23
C ILE A 366 -8.61 -12.65 1.34
N VAL A 367 -7.73 -13.54 0.88
CA VAL A 367 -8.09 -14.66 0.01
C VAL A 367 -9.09 -15.58 0.72
N ALA A 368 -8.85 -15.91 2.00
CA ALA A 368 -9.77 -16.73 2.78
C ALA A 368 -11.15 -16.08 2.93
N TRP A 369 -11.20 -14.80 3.29
CA TRP A 369 -12.45 -14.05 3.38
C TRP A 369 -13.17 -13.97 2.04
N LEU A 370 -12.44 -13.73 0.96
CA LEU A 370 -12.99 -13.65 -0.39
C LEU A 370 -13.58 -14.98 -0.83
N LEU A 371 -12.91 -16.09 -0.55
CA LEU A 371 -13.42 -17.45 -0.81
C LEU A 371 -14.72 -17.70 -0.04
N ASP A 372 -14.77 -17.35 1.24
CA ASP A 372 -15.99 -17.49 2.05
C ASP A 372 -17.13 -16.61 1.49
N ALA A 373 -16.83 -15.39 1.04
CA ALA A 373 -17.80 -14.49 0.41
C ALA A 373 -18.32 -15.04 -0.94
N LEU A 374 -17.42 -15.58 -1.78
CA LEU A 374 -17.76 -16.21 -3.05
C LEU A 374 -18.62 -17.46 -2.84
N VAL A 375 -18.31 -18.27 -1.83
CA VAL A 375 -19.12 -19.45 -1.45
C VAL A 375 -20.49 -19.02 -0.94
N TYR A 376 -20.54 -18.00 -0.10
CA TYR A 376 -21.79 -17.46 0.42
C TYR A 376 -22.71 -16.97 -0.70
N GLU A 377 -22.20 -16.15 -1.62
CA GLU A 377 -23.00 -15.65 -2.73
C GLU A 377 -23.31 -16.75 -3.76
N GLY A 378 -22.32 -17.56 -4.16
CA GLY A 378 -22.48 -18.64 -5.14
C GLY A 378 -23.42 -19.77 -4.68
N SER A 379 -23.50 -20.02 -3.37
CA SER A 379 -24.42 -21.02 -2.80
C SER A 379 -25.85 -20.51 -2.58
N GLY A 380 -26.15 -19.26 -2.95
CA GLY A 380 -27.43 -18.63 -2.61
C GLY A 380 -27.61 -18.41 -1.11
N ARG A 381 -26.51 -18.09 -0.41
CA ARG A 381 -26.44 -17.79 1.03
C ARG A 381 -26.69 -18.98 1.95
N ARG A 382 -26.48 -20.19 1.44
CA ARG A 382 -26.68 -21.43 2.19
C ARG A 382 -25.47 -21.79 3.05
N TRP A 383 -24.27 -21.57 2.52
CA TRP A 383 -23.02 -21.95 3.18
C TRP A 383 -22.19 -20.71 3.47
N THR A 384 -21.55 -20.68 4.64
CA THR A 384 -20.75 -19.52 5.06
C THR A 384 -19.26 -19.72 4.85
N THR A 385 -18.82 -20.96 4.65
CA THR A 385 -17.41 -21.28 4.45
C THR A 385 -17.22 -22.28 3.31
N LEU A 386 -16.07 -22.19 2.64
CA LEU A 386 -15.68 -23.14 1.60
C LEU A 386 -15.68 -24.59 2.11
N ARG A 387 -15.21 -24.81 3.34
CA ARG A 387 -15.16 -26.15 3.96
C ARG A 387 -16.55 -26.77 4.13
N GLU A 388 -17.53 -26.00 4.62
CA GLU A 388 -18.91 -26.47 4.76
C GLU A 388 -19.51 -26.87 3.41
N ALA A 389 -19.33 -26.02 2.40
CA ALA A 389 -19.82 -26.27 1.05
C ALA A 389 -19.18 -27.53 0.43
N LEU A 390 -17.85 -27.66 0.55
CA LEU A 390 -17.10 -28.79 0.00
C LEU A 390 -17.44 -30.12 0.68
N THR A 391 -17.65 -30.13 1.99
CA THR A 391 -18.01 -31.34 2.74
C THR A 391 -19.35 -31.92 2.27
N GLU A 392 -20.35 -31.06 2.02
CA GLU A 392 -21.64 -31.48 1.47
C GLU A 392 -21.50 -32.05 0.05
N VAL A 393 -20.69 -31.41 -0.80
CA VAL A 393 -20.51 -31.85 -2.18
C VAL A 393 -19.77 -33.18 -2.26
N ALA A 394 -18.68 -33.33 -1.50
CA ALA A 394 -17.86 -34.54 -1.51
C ALA A 394 -18.67 -35.79 -1.15
N GLY A 395 -19.51 -35.71 -0.11
CA GLY A 395 -20.32 -36.84 0.34
C GLY A 395 -21.34 -37.29 -0.70
N GLY A 396 -22.00 -36.37 -1.42
CA GLY A 396 -22.99 -36.73 -2.43
C GLY A 396 -22.39 -37.13 -3.78
N PHE A 397 -21.25 -36.54 -4.15
CA PHE A 397 -20.61 -36.73 -5.45
C PHE A 397 -19.89 -38.08 -5.56
N CYS A 398 -19.06 -38.43 -4.58
CA CYS A 398 -18.25 -39.64 -4.66
C CYS A 398 -19.10 -40.92 -4.56
N ASP A 399 -20.10 -40.93 -3.68
CA ASP A 399 -21.10 -42.00 -3.59
C ASP A 399 -21.80 -42.24 -4.94
N GLY A 400 -22.16 -41.17 -5.63
CA GLY A 400 -22.83 -41.27 -6.92
C GLY A 400 -21.89 -41.71 -8.05
N LEU A 401 -20.65 -41.21 -8.08
CA LEU A 401 -19.66 -41.59 -9.09
C LEU A 401 -19.29 -43.07 -8.94
N ALA A 402 -19.20 -43.56 -7.71
CA ALA A 402 -18.99 -44.95 -7.39
C ALA A 402 -20.12 -45.84 -7.94
N GLN A 403 -21.38 -45.46 -7.74
CA GLN A 403 -22.53 -46.18 -8.31
C GLN A 403 -22.50 -46.19 -9.84
N ALA A 404 -22.21 -45.05 -10.47
CA ALA A 404 -22.10 -44.97 -11.93
C ALA A 404 -20.94 -45.84 -12.49
N ALA A 405 -19.83 -45.93 -11.77
CA ALA A 405 -18.71 -46.78 -12.15
C ALA A 405 -19.05 -48.27 -12.04
N GLU A 406 -19.80 -48.69 -11.00
CA GLU A 406 -20.29 -50.08 -10.88
C GLU A 406 -21.21 -50.47 -12.03
N ASP A 407 -22.02 -49.53 -12.52
CA ASP A 407 -22.92 -49.76 -13.64
C ASP A 407 -22.19 -49.78 -15.00
N ALA A 408 -21.11 -48.99 -15.14
CA ALA A 408 -20.43 -48.79 -16.42
C ALA A 408 -19.24 -49.75 -16.66
N VAL A 409 -18.59 -50.22 -15.60
CA VAL A 409 -17.34 -50.99 -15.68
C VAL A 409 -17.53 -52.35 -15.01
N ASP A 410 -17.42 -53.43 -15.79
CA ASP A 410 -17.46 -54.81 -15.29
C ASP A 410 -16.13 -55.18 -14.60
N TYR A 411 -15.86 -54.56 -13.45
CA TYR A 411 -14.70 -54.79 -12.62
C TYR A 411 -15.13 -54.95 -11.16
N PRO A 412 -14.77 -56.07 -10.49
CA PRO A 412 -15.19 -56.30 -9.11
C PRO A 412 -14.72 -55.19 -8.17
N ASN A 413 -15.66 -54.64 -7.38
CA ASN A 413 -15.41 -53.56 -6.42
C ASN A 413 -14.91 -52.25 -7.07
N VAL A 414 -15.23 -52.01 -8.34
CA VAL A 414 -14.88 -50.73 -9.00
C VAL A 414 -15.52 -49.55 -8.28
N GLY A 415 -16.78 -49.64 -7.83
CA GLY A 415 -17.44 -48.57 -7.08
C GLY A 415 -16.75 -48.24 -5.79
N THR A 416 -16.45 -49.24 -4.96
CA THR A 416 -15.68 -49.03 -3.72
C THR A 416 -14.29 -48.45 -3.99
N THR A 417 -13.64 -48.86 -5.09
CA THR A 417 -12.33 -48.28 -5.47
C THR A 417 -12.48 -46.83 -5.88
N VAL A 418 -13.46 -46.52 -6.73
CA VAL A 418 -13.77 -45.16 -7.19
C VAL A 418 -14.21 -44.26 -6.04
N ASP A 419 -15.03 -44.74 -5.11
CA ASP A 419 -15.46 -43.99 -3.93
C ASP A 419 -14.26 -43.62 -3.04
N ASN A 420 -13.40 -44.59 -2.72
CA ASN A 420 -12.22 -44.34 -1.89
C ASN A 420 -11.22 -43.41 -2.58
N VAL A 421 -11.01 -43.58 -3.89
CA VAL A 421 -10.11 -42.73 -4.69
C VAL A 421 -10.70 -41.33 -4.85
N CYS A 422 -11.99 -41.21 -5.16
CA CYS A 422 -12.71 -39.94 -5.27
C CYS A 422 -12.71 -39.20 -3.95
N THR A 423 -13.12 -39.85 -2.86
CA THR A 423 -13.14 -39.25 -1.53
C THR A 423 -11.72 -38.86 -1.12
N GLY A 424 -10.73 -39.71 -1.37
CA GLY A 424 -9.32 -39.42 -1.16
C GLY A 424 -8.82 -38.19 -1.92
N ILE A 425 -9.11 -38.09 -3.21
CA ILE A 425 -8.66 -36.98 -4.07
C ILE A 425 -9.43 -35.70 -3.80
N VAL A 426 -10.75 -35.77 -3.61
CA VAL A 426 -11.58 -34.61 -3.28
C VAL A 426 -11.17 -34.09 -1.91
N SER A 427 -11.07 -34.93 -0.88
CA SER A 427 -10.60 -34.51 0.45
C SER A 427 -9.17 -33.98 0.43
N ALA A 428 -8.24 -34.65 -0.26
CA ALA A 428 -6.87 -34.18 -0.40
C ALA A 428 -6.77 -32.87 -1.20
N GLY A 429 -7.64 -32.67 -2.20
CA GLY A 429 -7.73 -31.42 -2.95
C GLY A 429 -8.37 -30.28 -2.15
N VAL A 430 -9.38 -30.61 -1.34
CA VAL A 430 -10.04 -29.69 -0.40
C VAL A 430 -9.05 -29.28 0.70
N ASP A 431 -8.37 -30.23 1.32
CA ASP A 431 -7.32 -30.00 2.30
C ASP A 431 -6.14 -29.28 1.65
N ALA A 432 -5.78 -29.67 0.42
CA ALA A 432 -4.96 -28.96 -0.57
C ALA A 432 -5.19 -27.45 -0.58
N ALA A 433 -6.40 -27.09 -1.00
CA ALA A 433 -6.85 -25.72 -1.16
C ALA A 433 -6.93 -24.98 0.19
N ILE A 434 -7.43 -25.65 1.23
CA ILE A 434 -7.49 -25.10 2.58
C ILE A 434 -6.09 -24.82 3.12
N ASP A 435 -5.17 -25.76 2.98
CA ASP A 435 -3.79 -25.65 3.42
C ASP A 435 -3.05 -24.61 2.60
N ALA A 436 -3.31 -24.48 1.29
CA ALA A 436 -2.77 -23.40 0.48
C ALA A 436 -3.24 -22.02 1.00
N VAL A 437 -4.53 -21.88 1.30
CA VAL A 437 -5.12 -20.65 1.87
C VAL A 437 -4.58 -20.38 3.29
N VAL A 438 -4.42 -21.42 4.12
CA VAL A 438 -3.88 -21.31 5.48
C VAL A 438 -2.38 -21.03 5.48
N ASN A 439 -1.62 -21.64 4.58
CA ASN A 439 -0.18 -21.35 4.42
C ASN A 439 0.02 -19.92 3.91
N ALA A 440 -0.83 -19.44 3.00
CA ALA A 440 -0.87 -18.03 2.61
C ALA A 440 -1.23 -17.10 3.79
N ARG A 441 -2.01 -17.57 4.77
CA ARG A 441 -2.37 -16.79 5.98
C ARG A 441 -1.21 -16.59 6.95
N ILE A 442 -0.19 -17.46 6.91
CA ILE A 442 0.94 -17.43 7.86
C ILE A 442 1.97 -16.35 7.47
N GLY A 443 1.97 -15.85 6.23
CA GLY A 443 2.77 -14.70 5.80
C GLY A 443 2.06 -13.36 6.05
N ALA A 444 2.73 -12.42 6.72
CA ALA A 444 2.42 -11.02 6.52
C ALA A 444 3.15 -10.62 5.24
N ASP A 445 2.41 -10.29 4.20
CA ASP A 445 2.98 -9.80 2.96
C ASP A 445 2.99 -8.28 3.00
N ALA A 446 4.16 -7.72 2.73
CA ALA A 446 4.33 -6.29 2.60
C ALA A 446 3.93 -5.88 1.17
N ILE A 447 2.83 -5.15 1.04
CA ILE A 447 2.61 -4.36 -0.17
C ILE A 447 3.48 -3.12 -0.04
N THR A 448 4.29 -2.85 -1.05
CA THR A 448 4.94 -1.55 -1.18
C THR A 448 4.22 -0.75 -2.25
N LEU A 449 3.87 0.50 -1.97
CA LEU A 449 3.28 1.43 -2.94
C LEU A 449 4.15 2.68 -3.10
N ARG A 450 4.23 3.17 -4.32
CA ARG A 450 4.83 4.44 -4.73
C ARG A 450 3.91 5.08 -5.76
N GLY A 451 3.62 6.37 -5.64
CA GLY A 451 2.62 7.00 -6.51
C GLY A 451 2.97 8.41 -6.93
N ASN A 452 2.37 8.86 -8.03
CA ASN A 452 2.45 10.23 -8.47
C ASN A 452 1.12 10.71 -9.08
N ALA A 453 0.82 12.00 -8.93
CA ALA A 453 -0.36 12.64 -9.50
C ALA A 453 -0.11 14.12 -9.80
N THR A 454 -0.71 14.64 -10.87
CA THR A 454 -0.65 16.09 -11.14
C THR A 454 -1.57 16.85 -10.18
N ILE A 455 -1.07 17.95 -9.62
CA ILE A 455 -1.84 18.88 -8.77
C ILE A 455 -2.73 19.72 -9.67
N SER A 456 -4.05 19.51 -9.59
CA SER A 456 -5.03 20.29 -10.37
C SER A 456 -5.59 21.49 -9.60
N GLY A 457 -5.45 21.49 -8.27
CA GLY A 457 -5.88 22.56 -7.40
C GLY A 457 -5.60 22.27 -5.92
N PRO A 458 -5.97 23.18 -5.00
CA PRO A 458 -5.64 23.06 -3.57
C PRO A 458 -6.37 21.92 -2.84
N ASN A 459 -7.41 21.36 -3.44
CA ASN A 459 -8.22 20.27 -2.86
C ASN A 459 -8.43 19.12 -3.85
N THR A 460 -7.73 19.13 -4.98
CA THR A 460 -7.95 18.16 -6.06
C THR A 460 -6.63 17.77 -6.69
N LEU A 461 -6.44 16.46 -6.84
CA LEU A 461 -5.39 15.88 -7.68
C LEU A 461 -6.05 15.33 -8.94
N SER A 462 -5.35 15.40 -10.07
CA SER A 462 -5.70 14.60 -11.23
C SER A 462 -5.56 13.11 -10.90
N PRO A 463 -6.22 12.21 -11.65
CA PRO A 463 -6.01 10.78 -11.46
C PRO A 463 -4.51 10.44 -11.50
N GLY A 464 -4.03 9.82 -10.44
CA GLY A 464 -2.65 9.42 -10.23
C GLY A 464 -2.39 7.97 -10.62
N ARG A 465 -1.11 7.59 -10.58
CA ARG A 465 -0.65 6.23 -10.85
C ARG A 465 0.03 5.65 -9.62
N TRP A 466 -0.19 4.36 -9.39
CA TRP A 466 0.57 3.54 -8.45
C TRP A 466 1.55 2.63 -9.20
N ASP A 467 2.78 2.57 -8.68
CA ASP A 467 3.70 1.46 -8.88
C ASP A 467 3.77 0.69 -7.56
N GLY A 468 3.50 -0.61 -7.61
CA GLY A 468 3.42 -1.45 -6.42
C GLY A 468 4.31 -2.68 -6.50
N THR A 469 4.65 -3.25 -5.34
CA THR A 469 5.20 -4.60 -5.25
C THR A 469 4.49 -5.41 -4.18
N LEU A 470 4.32 -6.69 -4.45
CA LEU A 470 3.67 -7.66 -3.60
C LEU A 470 4.39 -9.01 -3.70
N VAL A 471 4.88 -9.53 -2.57
CA VAL A 471 5.62 -10.80 -2.49
C VAL A 471 6.76 -10.90 -3.53
N GLY A 472 7.48 -9.79 -3.74
CA GLY A 472 8.58 -9.74 -4.71
C GLY A 472 8.10 -9.85 -6.17
N ARG A 473 6.90 -9.35 -6.48
CA ARG A 473 6.42 -9.15 -7.85
C ARG A 473 5.85 -7.75 -7.99
N GLY A 474 6.12 -7.10 -9.12
CA GLY A 474 5.60 -5.79 -9.43
C GLY A 474 4.13 -5.83 -9.83
N PHE A 475 3.41 -4.74 -9.57
CA PHE A 475 2.08 -4.47 -10.10
C PHE A 475 1.88 -2.98 -10.33
N SER A 476 0.81 -2.60 -11.02
CA SER A 476 0.47 -1.20 -11.25
C SER A 476 -0.94 -0.87 -10.78
N GLY A 477 -1.25 0.42 -10.67
CA GLY A 477 -2.59 0.87 -10.31
C GLY A 477 -2.81 2.34 -10.63
N THR A 478 -3.99 2.82 -10.29
CA THR A 478 -4.38 4.23 -10.38
C THR A 478 -5.03 4.67 -9.08
N PHE A 479 -5.08 5.99 -8.84
CA PHE A 479 -5.85 6.53 -7.73
C PHE A 479 -6.49 7.87 -8.08
N ASP A 480 -7.64 8.12 -7.47
CA ASP A 480 -8.28 9.43 -7.44
C ASP A 480 -8.23 9.96 -6.00
N ALA A 481 -7.92 11.26 -5.82
CA ALA A 481 -7.82 11.87 -4.51
C ALA A 481 -8.55 13.22 -4.44
N ARG A 482 -9.33 13.43 -3.37
CA ARG A 482 -10.10 14.67 -3.13
C ARG A 482 -10.06 15.07 -1.65
N ARG A 483 -9.96 16.37 -1.37
CA ARG A 483 -9.94 16.94 -0.02
C ARG A 483 -11.28 17.53 0.39
#